data_AF-A0AAF0RMU9-F1
#
_entry.id   AF-A0AAF0RMU9-F1
#
_cell.length_a   1.000
_cell.length_b   1.000
_cell.length_c   1.000
_cell.angle_alpha   90.00
_cell.angle_beta   90.00
_cell.angle_gamma   90.00
#
_symmetry.space_group_name_H-M   'P 1'
#
loop_
_entity.id
_entity.type
_entity.pdbx_description
1 polymer ?
#
loop_
_entity_poly.entity_id
_entity_poly.type
_entity_poly.pdbx_seq_one_letter_code
_entity_poly.pdbx_strand_id
1 'polypeptide(L)'
;MSRVTPRAARLAAWIAIPAALVASGVVVSTASYAAFSSTTVNPTNNWTAGSVALSDDDNNTALFTANNLKPGSTGANCIAVTSTGSLPSAVKLYGTNVSTTKDLAANVNLTIEQGTGGGFGSCSGFTPAATGGSLYSGTVAGFGAASTNYATGVGTWAPTGTASETRVYRVTYTVSSTAPNTVQGGTAALGFTWEAQNS
;
A
#
# COMPACT_ATOMS: atom_id res chain seq x y z
N MET A 1 -47.84 86.88 14.90
CA MET A 1 -46.45 86.50 15.23
C MET A 1 -46.22 86.77 16.71
N SER A 2 -46.34 85.76 17.57
CA SER A 2 -46.12 85.94 19.01
C SER A 2 -44.65 86.20 19.29
N ARG A 3 -44.34 87.38 19.85
CA ARG A 3 -42.97 87.74 20.24
C ARG A 3 -42.59 86.94 21.48
N VAL A 4 -41.59 86.06 21.34
CA VAL A 4 -41.02 85.32 22.45
C VAL A 4 -40.35 86.33 23.39
N THR A 5 -40.74 86.33 24.66
CA THR A 5 -40.16 87.25 25.65
C THR A 5 -38.75 86.79 26.03
N PRO A 6 -37.83 87.71 26.36
CA PRO A 6 -36.43 87.37 26.67
C PRO A 6 -36.29 86.43 27.88
N ARG A 7 -37.30 86.36 28.76
CA ARG A 7 -37.36 85.41 29.88
C ARG A 7 -37.67 83.98 29.42
N ALA A 8 -38.58 83.81 28.45
CA ALA A 8 -38.88 82.50 27.87
C ALA A 8 -37.68 81.93 27.10
N ALA A 9 -36.93 82.79 26.40
CA ALA A 9 -35.69 82.40 25.71
C ALA A 9 -34.59 81.94 26.67
N ARG A 10 -34.42 82.62 27.83
CA ARG A 10 -33.45 82.21 28.86
C ARG A 10 -33.84 80.87 29.50
N LEU A 11 -35.12 80.67 29.81
CA LEU A 11 -35.59 79.41 30.40
C LEU A 11 -35.42 78.23 29.44
N ALA A 12 -35.71 78.44 28.15
CA ALA A 12 -35.48 77.45 27.10
C ALA A 12 -33.99 77.07 26.98
N ALA A 13 -33.07 78.04 27.06
CA ALA A 13 -31.63 77.78 27.03
C ALA A 13 -31.14 76.96 28.24
N TRP A 14 -31.66 77.24 29.44
CA TRP A 14 -31.30 76.51 30.67
C TRP A 14 -31.80 75.07 30.69
N ILE A 15 -32.88 74.75 29.99
CA ILE A 15 -33.42 73.39 29.88
C ILE A 15 -32.78 72.65 28.70
N ALA A 16 -32.53 73.34 27.59
CA ALA A 16 -32.00 72.73 26.38
C ALA A 16 -30.56 72.21 26.56
N ILE A 17 -29.71 72.89 27.32
CA ILE A 17 -28.31 72.47 27.50
C ILE A 17 -28.20 71.15 28.30
N PRO A 18 -28.81 71.00 29.49
CA PRO A 18 -28.80 69.72 30.21
C PRO A 18 -29.55 68.62 29.45
N ALA A 19 -30.68 68.94 28.80
CA ALA A 19 -31.43 67.97 28.01
C ALA A 19 -30.60 67.47 26.81
N ALA A 20 -29.86 68.35 26.13
CA ALA A 20 -28.94 67.98 25.06
C ALA A 20 -27.77 67.15 25.59
N LEU A 21 -27.26 67.45 26.79
CA LEU A 21 -26.17 66.69 27.42
C LEU A 21 -26.63 65.26 27.79
N VAL A 22 -27.82 65.13 28.38
CA VAL A 22 -28.43 63.83 28.72
C VAL A 22 -28.74 63.05 27.44
N ALA A 23 -29.34 63.70 26.44
CA ALA A 23 -29.61 63.07 25.14
C ALA A 23 -28.32 62.62 24.45
N SER A 24 -27.26 63.42 24.50
CA SER A 24 -25.94 63.07 23.94
C SER A 24 -25.31 61.90 24.70
N GLY A 25 -25.44 61.87 26.03
CA GLY A 25 -24.95 60.76 26.87
C GLY A 25 -25.66 59.43 26.57
N VAL A 26 -26.98 59.47 26.31
CA VAL A 26 -27.78 58.30 25.91
C VAL A 26 -27.42 57.82 24.50
N VAL A 27 -27.19 58.74 23.56
CA VAL A 27 -26.78 58.39 22.19
C VAL A 27 -25.34 57.83 22.16
N VAL A 28 -24.42 58.36 22.96
CA VAL A 28 -23.03 57.85 23.04
C VAL A 28 -22.94 56.53 23.80
N SER A 29 -23.75 56.33 24.86
CA SER A 29 -23.77 55.09 25.63
C SER A 29 -24.36 53.91 24.84
N THR A 30 -25.25 54.17 23.89
CA THR A 30 -25.75 53.17 22.94
C THR A 30 -24.80 52.90 21.76
N ALA A 31 -23.83 53.77 21.52
CA ALA A 31 -22.88 53.64 20.40
C ALA A 31 -21.58 52.87 20.73
N SER A 32 -21.28 52.60 22.01
CA SER A 32 -19.95 52.11 22.45
C SER A 32 -19.90 50.65 22.88
N TYR A 33 -20.55 49.74 22.16
CA TYR A 33 -20.28 48.29 22.25
C TYR A 33 -20.02 47.69 20.87
N ALA A 34 -18.92 48.14 20.25
CA ALA A 34 -18.34 47.46 19.09
C ALA A 34 -17.13 46.64 19.56
N ALA A 35 -17.37 45.52 20.24
CA ALA A 35 -16.35 44.50 20.41
C ALA A 35 -16.26 43.71 19.10
N PHE A 36 -15.54 44.25 18.11
CA PHE A 36 -15.19 43.50 16.91
C PHE A 36 -14.18 42.41 17.28
N SER A 37 -14.66 41.22 17.60
CA SER A 37 -13.84 40.02 17.71
C SER A 37 -14.16 39.09 16.56
N SER A 38 -13.14 38.72 15.79
CA SER A 38 -13.21 37.62 14.82
C SER A 38 -12.14 36.62 15.21
N THR A 39 -12.53 35.35 15.35
CA THR A 39 -11.60 34.24 15.51
C THR A 39 -11.62 33.42 14.23
N THR A 40 -10.44 33.07 13.74
CA THR A 40 -10.27 32.07 12.69
C THR A 40 -9.56 30.88 13.31
N VAL A 41 -10.07 29.68 13.07
CA VAL A 41 -9.52 28.44 13.61
C VAL A 41 -9.01 27.63 12.43
N ASN A 42 -7.73 27.29 12.43
CA ASN A 42 -7.25 26.17 11.62
C ASN A 42 -7.51 24.92 12.47
N PRO A 43 -8.46 24.04 12.11
CA PRO A 43 -8.70 22.82 12.87
C PRO A 43 -7.44 21.96 12.92
N THR A 44 -7.47 20.92 13.75
CA THR A 44 -6.36 19.95 13.82
C THR A 44 -6.05 19.40 12.43
N ASN A 45 -4.86 19.69 11.93
CA ASN A 45 -4.35 19.05 10.72
C ASN A 45 -3.95 17.62 11.06
N ASN A 46 -4.45 16.67 10.28
CA ASN A 46 -4.14 15.25 10.43
C ASN A 46 -3.40 14.78 9.19
N TRP A 47 -2.24 14.17 9.39
CA TRP A 47 -1.47 13.53 8.34
C TRP A 47 -1.32 12.05 8.71
N THR A 48 -1.82 11.18 7.86
CA THR A 48 -1.63 9.73 7.96
C THR A 48 -0.67 9.30 6.88
N ALA A 49 0.41 8.61 7.26
CA ALA A 49 1.26 7.94 6.29
C ALA A 49 0.47 6.82 5.60
N GLY A 50 0.67 6.67 4.30
CA GLY A 50 0.17 5.50 3.58
C GLY A 50 1.01 4.25 3.89
N SER A 51 0.48 3.07 3.57
CA SER A 51 1.10 1.78 3.88
C SER A 51 1.47 1.02 2.62
N VAL A 52 2.46 0.14 2.76
CA VAL A 52 2.73 -0.97 1.84
C VAL A 52 2.53 -2.25 2.65
N ALA A 53 1.64 -3.12 2.18
CA ALA A 53 1.33 -4.37 2.85
C ALA A 53 1.10 -5.48 1.80
N LEU A 54 1.70 -6.63 2.06
CA LEU A 54 1.48 -7.88 1.31
C LEU A 54 1.13 -9.00 2.29
N SER A 55 0.25 -9.88 1.86
CA SER A 55 -0.01 -11.18 2.49
C SER A 55 -0.13 -12.25 1.40
N ASP A 56 0.21 -13.49 1.72
CA ASP A 56 -0.10 -14.66 0.88
C ASP A 56 -1.14 -15.56 1.54
N ASP A 57 -1.55 -16.63 0.85
CA ASP A 57 -2.54 -17.60 1.30
C ASP A 57 -1.95 -18.96 1.74
N ASP A 58 -0.64 -19.04 2.04
CA ASP A 58 0.04 -20.31 2.38
C ASP A 58 0.16 -20.61 3.89
N ASN A 59 -0.20 -19.65 4.74
CA ASN A 59 -0.11 -19.73 6.21
C ASN A 59 1.29 -20.19 6.69
N ASN A 60 2.33 -19.67 6.04
CA ASN A 60 3.76 -19.95 6.28
C ASN A 60 4.16 -21.41 5.99
N THR A 61 3.54 -22.01 4.98
CA THR A 61 3.79 -23.40 4.52
C THR A 61 4.62 -23.40 3.25
N ALA A 62 5.58 -24.32 3.14
CA ALA A 62 6.35 -24.46 1.90
C ALA A 62 5.45 -24.82 0.70
N LEU A 63 5.64 -24.13 -0.44
CA LEU A 63 4.92 -24.44 -1.68
C LEU A 63 5.12 -25.90 -2.13
N PHE A 64 6.26 -26.52 -1.80
CA PHE A 64 6.53 -27.91 -2.15
C PHE A 64 7.19 -28.66 -1.00
N THR A 65 6.63 -29.83 -0.69
CA THR A 65 7.27 -30.85 0.15
C THR A 65 7.43 -32.12 -0.69
N ALA A 66 8.26 -32.03 -1.73
CA ALA A 66 8.41 -33.08 -2.71
C ALA A 66 9.49 -34.09 -2.27
N ASN A 67 9.15 -35.38 -2.22
CA ASN A 67 10.05 -36.46 -1.84
C ASN A 67 10.10 -37.54 -2.92
N ASN A 68 11.13 -38.40 -2.85
CA ASN A 68 11.29 -39.55 -3.74
C ASN A 68 11.19 -39.20 -5.25
N LEU A 69 11.74 -38.04 -5.62
CA LEU A 69 11.72 -37.57 -6.99
C LEU A 69 12.72 -38.36 -7.86
N LYS A 70 12.31 -38.64 -9.10
CA LYS A 70 13.13 -39.27 -10.14
C LYS A 70 13.22 -38.34 -11.35
N PRO A 71 14.12 -38.59 -12.33
CA PRO A 71 14.13 -37.86 -13.59
C PRO A 71 12.73 -37.83 -14.23
N GLY A 72 12.30 -36.63 -14.67
CA GLY A 72 10.97 -36.38 -15.21
C GLY A 72 9.86 -36.17 -14.18
N SER A 73 10.11 -36.34 -12.87
CA SER A 73 9.14 -35.96 -11.84
C SER A 73 8.83 -34.47 -11.93
N THR A 74 7.55 -34.11 -11.85
CA THR A 74 7.08 -32.72 -11.99
C THR A 74 6.00 -32.41 -10.96
N GLY A 75 5.89 -31.15 -10.58
CA GLY A 75 4.81 -30.65 -9.74
C GLY A 75 4.57 -29.16 -9.99
N ALA A 76 3.34 -28.72 -9.77
CA ALA A 76 2.97 -27.32 -9.87
C ALA A 76 2.09 -26.94 -8.69
N ASN A 77 2.36 -25.77 -8.10
CA ASN A 77 1.52 -25.17 -7.07
C ASN A 77 1.34 -23.69 -7.36
N CYS A 78 0.18 -23.19 -6.96
CA CYS A 78 -0.14 -21.79 -7.07
C CYS A 78 -0.16 -21.17 -5.67
N ILE A 79 -0.01 -19.86 -5.61
CA ILE A 79 -0.09 -19.05 -4.40
C ILE A 79 -0.65 -17.68 -4.77
N ALA A 80 -1.62 -17.18 -4.00
CA ALA A 80 -2.24 -15.89 -4.19
C ALA A 80 -1.59 -14.86 -3.26
N VAL A 81 -0.91 -13.88 -3.85
CA VAL A 81 -0.32 -12.75 -3.12
C VAL A 81 -1.25 -11.55 -3.23
N THR A 82 -1.65 -11.00 -2.10
CA THR A 82 -2.61 -9.89 -2.00
C THR A 82 -1.93 -8.67 -1.42
N SER A 83 -2.09 -7.53 -2.10
CA SER A 83 -1.69 -6.22 -1.61
C SER A 83 -2.89 -5.49 -1.04
N THR A 84 -2.75 -4.99 0.19
CA THR A 84 -3.75 -4.16 0.89
C THR A 84 -3.17 -2.80 1.29
N GLY A 85 -1.98 -2.45 0.76
CA GLY A 85 -1.34 -1.17 0.98
C GLY A 85 -2.18 0.00 0.43
N SER A 86 -1.99 1.18 0.99
CA SER A 86 -2.66 2.42 0.54
C SER A 86 -1.78 3.30 -0.36
N LEU A 87 -0.58 2.83 -0.71
CA LEU A 87 0.34 3.51 -1.63
C LEU A 87 0.65 2.63 -2.85
N PRO A 88 0.92 3.25 -4.01
CA PRO A 88 1.53 2.54 -5.12
C PRO A 88 2.82 1.84 -4.70
N SER A 89 3.01 0.61 -5.14
CA SER A 89 4.22 -0.16 -4.85
C SER A 89 4.62 -1.01 -6.05
N ALA A 90 5.86 -1.50 -6.06
CA ALA A 90 6.32 -2.52 -6.98
C ALA A 90 6.62 -3.81 -6.20
N VAL A 91 6.09 -4.93 -6.69
CA VAL A 91 6.27 -6.25 -6.07
C VAL A 91 7.32 -7.04 -6.82
N LYS A 92 8.29 -7.56 -6.08
CA LYS A 92 9.38 -8.40 -6.57
C LYS A 92 9.38 -9.75 -5.86
N LEU A 93 9.69 -10.79 -6.62
CA LEU A 93 9.86 -12.16 -6.15
C LEU A 93 11.33 -12.55 -6.24
N TYR A 94 11.89 -13.05 -5.15
CA TYR A 94 13.26 -13.57 -5.12
C TYR A 94 13.37 -14.84 -4.25
N GLY A 95 14.49 -15.54 -4.42
CA GLY A 95 14.80 -16.76 -3.69
C GLY A 95 15.45 -16.47 -2.34
N THR A 96 15.09 -17.24 -1.33
CA THR A 96 15.71 -17.24 0.01
C THR A 96 16.04 -18.66 0.46
N ASN A 97 16.89 -18.81 1.48
CA ASN A 97 17.21 -20.13 2.08
C ASN A 97 17.65 -21.20 1.07
N VAL A 98 18.44 -20.81 0.07
CA VAL A 98 18.90 -21.72 -0.98
C VAL A 98 19.90 -22.73 -0.40
N SER A 99 19.65 -24.02 -0.62
CA SER A 99 20.57 -25.09 -0.23
C SER A 99 20.47 -26.25 -1.21
N THR A 100 21.59 -26.89 -1.51
CA THR A 100 21.59 -28.08 -2.35
C THR A 100 22.70 -29.05 -1.98
N THR A 101 22.45 -30.33 -2.19
CA THR A 101 23.46 -31.38 -2.11
C THR A 101 23.47 -32.16 -3.42
N LYS A 102 24.66 -32.66 -3.79
CA LYS A 102 24.89 -33.43 -5.03
C LYS A 102 24.39 -32.73 -6.30
N ASP A 103 24.38 -31.39 -6.29
CA ASP A 103 23.99 -30.55 -7.42
C ASP A 103 22.56 -30.79 -7.94
N LEU A 104 21.65 -31.25 -7.07
CA LEU A 104 20.28 -31.52 -7.47
C LEU A 104 19.57 -30.23 -7.96
N ALA A 105 19.84 -29.07 -7.34
CA ALA A 105 19.20 -27.81 -7.72
C ALA A 105 19.53 -27.36 -9.17
N ALA A 106 20.70 -27.71 -9.71
CA ALA A 106 21.04 -27.46 -11.11
C ALA A 106 20.32 -28.41 -12.08
N ASN A 107 19.76 -29.50 -11.57
CA ASN A 107 19.06 -30.53 -12.33
C ASN A 107 17.54 -30.51 -12.11
N VAL A 108 17.02 -29.49 -11.42
CA VAL A 108 15.59 -29.22 -11.29
C VAL A 108 15.27 -27.97 -12.07
N ASN A 109 14.53 -28.11 -13.16
CA ASN A 109 13.98 -27.00 -13.92
C ASN A 109 12.88 -26.33 -13.11
N LEU A 110 12.85 -25.01 -13.16
CA LEU A 110 11.93 -24.14 -12.45
C LEU A 110 11.31 -23.16 -13.45
N THR A 111 9.98 -23.11 -13.46
CA THR A 111 9.20 -22.11 -14.18
C THR A 111 8.36 -21.34 -13.17
N ILE A 112 8.40 -20.02 -13.27
CA ILE A 112 7.60 -19.12 -12.44
C ILE A 112 6.78 -18.23 -13.37
N GLU A 113 5.47 -18.26 -13.15
CA GLU A 113 4.51 -17.43 -13.88
C GLU A 113 3.65 -16.62 -12.91
N GLN A 114 3.16 -15.47 -13.36
CA GLN A 114 2.16 -14.67 -12.66
C GLN A 114 0.91 -14.51 -13.51
N GLY A 115 -0.24 -14.37 -12.86
CA GLY A 115 -1.53 -14.34 -13.55
C GLY A 115 -2.71 -14.17 -12.61
N THR A 116 -3.81 -14.82 -12.94
CA THR A 116 -5.06 -14.81 -12.17
C THR A 116 -5.68 -16.19 -12.14
N GLY A 117 -6.52 -16.49 -11.16
CA GLY A 117 -7.16 -17.80 -11.00
C GLY A 117 -6.22 -18.82 -10.36
N GLY A 118 -6.79 -19.78 -9.63
CA GLY A 118 -6.04 -20.64 -8.70
C GLY A 118 -5.84 -20.00 -7.33
N GLY A 119 -5.09 -20.68 -6.46
CA GLY A 119 -4.75 -20.28 -5.10
C GLY A 119 -3.81 -21.31 -4.46
N PHE A 120 -3.49 -21.14 -3.18
CA PHE A 120 -2.58 -22.06 -2.50
C PHE A 120 -3.00 -23.53 -2.66
N GLY A 121 -2.06 -24.37 -3.08
CA GLY A 121 -2.27 -25.81 -3.27
C GLY A 121 -3.08 -26.22 -4.51
N SER A 122 -3.56 -25.27 -5.34
CA SER A 122 -4.25 -25.60 -6.60
C SER A 122 -4.10 -24.52 -7.67
N CYS A 123 -3.64 -24.94 -8.85
CA CYS A 123 -3.58 -24.09 -10.04
C CYS A 123 -4.80 -24.19 -10.96
N SER A 124 -5.91 -24.75 -10.48
CA SER A 124 -7.13 -24.85 -11.29
C SER A 124 -7.63 -23.46 -11.70
N GLY A 125 -7.90 -23.27 -12.99
CA GLY A 125 -8.33 -21.98 -13.53
C GLY A 125 -7.22 -20.92 -13.63
N PHE A 126 -5.96 -21.26 -13.30
CA PHE A 126 -4.85 -20.33 -13.48
C PHE A 126 -4.68 -19.95 -14.95
N THR A 127 -4.66 -18.64 -15.19
CA THR A 127 -4.42 -18.03 -16.48
C THR A 127 -3.24 -17.06 -16.36
N PRO A 128 -2.11 -17.27 -17.06
CA PRO A 128 -0.99 -16.35 -17.06
C PRO A 128 -1.40 -14.95 -17.52
N ALA A 129 -0.76 -13.93 -16.96
CA ALA A 129 -0.97 -12.55 -17.41
C ALA A 129 -0.52 -12.40 -18.88
N ALA A 130 -1.33 -11.72 -19.69
CA ALA A 130 -1.04 -11.53 -21.12
C ALA A 130 0.28 -10.79 -21.39
N THR A 131 0.69 -9.91 -20.46
CA THR A 131 1.98 -9.20 -20.51
C THR A 131 2.73 -9.47 -19.22
N GLY A 132 4.00 -9.89 -19.34
CA GLY A 132 4.83 -10.22 -18.18
C GLY A 132 4.34 -11.44 -17.38
N GLY A 133 3.56 -12.34 -18.00
CA GLY A 133 3.06 -13.54 -17.33
C GLY A 133 4.13 -14.58 -17.02
N SER A 134 5.21 -14.64 -17.81
CA SER A 134 6.38 -15.49 -17.52
C SER A 134 7.45 -14.66 -16.80
N LEU A 135 7.83 -15.09 -15.59
CA LEU A 135 8.81 -14.39 -14.75
C LEU A 135 10.18 -15.04 -14.78
N TYR A 136 10.22 -16.37 -14.82
CA TYR A 136 11.47 -17.12 -14.86
C TYR A 136 11.28 -18.48 -15.55
N SER A 137 12.29 -18.88 -16.30
CA SER A 137 12.45 -20.24 -16.82
C SER A 137 13.93 -20.59 -16.82
N GLY A 138 14.29 -21.64 -16.09
CA GLY A 138 15.68 -22.05 -15.91
C GLY A 138 15.77 -23.15 -14.86
N THR A 139 16.83 -23.17 -14.06
CA THR A 139 16.99 -24.15 -12.97
C THR A 139 16.75 -23.52 -11.60
N VAL A 140 16.49 -24.35 -10.58
CA VAL A 140 16.40 -23.90 -9.18
C VAL A 140 17.70 -23.23 -8.75
N ALA A 141 18.86 -23.80 -9.11
CA ALA A 141 20.16 -23.19 -8.83
C ALA A 141 20.33 -21.83 -9.51
N GLY A 142 19.92 -21.70 -10.78
CA GLY A 142 19.99 -20.44 -11.51
C GLY A 142 19.15 -19.34 -10.87
N PHE A 143 17.93 -19.66 -10.43
CA PHE A 143 17.05 -18.70 -9.78
C PHE A 143 17.63 -18.25 -8.43
N GLY A 144 18.07 -19.22 -7.61
CA GLY A 144 18.66 -18.94 -6.31
C GLY A 144 19.95 -18.12 -6.36
N ALA A 145 20.68 -18.16 -7.49
CA ALA A 145 21.87 -17.34 -7.71
C ALA A 145 21.56 -15.95 -8.29
N ALA A 146 20.59 -15.86 -9.21
CA ALA A 146 20.30 -14.62 -9.93
C ALA A 146 19.32 -13.68 -9.21
N SER A 147 18.37 -14.22 -8.45
CA SER A 147 17.30 -13.45 -7.79
C SER A 147 17.37 -13.65 -6.29
N THR A 148 18.13 -12.80 -5.61
CA THR A 148 18.51 -12.98 -4.18
C THR A 148 17.95 -11.92 -3.24
N ASN A 149 17.41 -10.83 -3.79
CA ASN A 149 16.87 -9.71 -3.03
C ASN A 149 15.91 -8.90 -3.91
N TYR A 150 15.27 -7.86 -3.34
CA TYR A 150 14.37 -6.96 -4.06
C TYR A 150 14.95 -6.42 -5.38
N ALA A 151 16.19 -5.92 -5.35
CA ALA A 151 16.82 -5.29 -6.52
C ALA A 151 17.06 -6.26 -7.69
N THR A 152 17.27 -7.54 -7.39
CA THR A 152 17.50 -8.61 -8.37
C THR A 152 16.28 -9.51 -8.60
N GLY A 153 15.17 -9.21 -7.93
CA GLY A 153 13.95 -9.99 -7.99
C GLY A 153 13.24 -9.88 -9.33
N VAL A 154 12.51 -10.93 -9.68
CA VAL A 154 11.65 -10.98 -10.85
C VAL A 154 10.26 -10.42 -10.53
N GLY A 155 9.47 -10.13 -11.56
CA GLY A 155 8.12 -9.60 -11.39
C GLY A 155 7.97 -8.16 -11.84
N THR A 156 6.77 -7.85 -12.33
CA THR A 156 6.36 -6.55 -12.86
C THR A 156 5.05 -6.06 -12.27
N TRP A 157 4.47 -6.80 -11.32
CA TRP A 157 3.23 -6.40 -10.68
C TRP A 157 3.46 -5.14 -9.84
N ALA A 158 2.66 -4.11 -10.11
CA ALA A 158 2.70 -2.84 -9.40
C ALA A 158 1.29 -2.50 -8.88
N PRO A 159 0.95 -2.88 -7.64
CA PRO A 159 -0.29 -2.45 -7.01
C PRO A 159 -0.40 -0.93 -6.96
N THR A 160 -1.59 -0.42 -7.20
CA THR A 160 -1.92 1.02 -7.17
C THR A 160 -2.11 1.56 -5.77
N GLY A 161 -2.43 0.70 -4.81
CA GLY A 161 -2.73 1.08 -3.43
C GLY A 161 -4.09 1.76 -3.24
N THR A 162 -4.98 1.70 -4.23
CA THR A 162 -6.33 2.30 -4.14
C THR A 162 -7.38 1.33 -3.62
N ALA A 163 -7.14 0.03 -3.77
CA ALA A 163 -7.99 -1.07 -3.33
C ALA A 163 -7.15 -2.33 -3.13
N SER A 164 -7.75 -3.37 -2.55
CA SER A 164 -7.12 -4.69 -2.46
C SER A 164 -6.88 -5.25 -3.86
N GLU A 165 -5.66 -5.68 -4.14
CA GLU A 165 -5.26 -6.27 -5.41
C GLU A 165 -4.59 -7.63 -5.18
N THR A 166 -4.99 -8.65 -5.93
CA THR A 166 -4.42 -9.99 -5.83
C THR A 166 -3.74 -10.41 -7.12
N ARG A 167 -2.56 -11.01 -7.00
CA ARG A 167 -1.81 -11.64 -8.09
C ARG A 167 -1.52 -13.08 -7.72
N VAL A 168 -1.92 -14.02 -8.58
CA VAL A 168 -1.59 -15.44 -8.39
C VAL A 168 -0.29 -15.75 -9.09
N TYR A 169 0.57 -16.52 -8.44
CA TYR A 169 1.81 -17.04 -9.00
C TYR A 169 1.68 -18.55 -9.15
N ARG A 170 2.06 -19.08 -10.31
CA ARG A 170 2.22 -20.51 -10.54
C ARG A 170 3.71 -20.84 -10.57
N VAL A 171 4.13 -21.71 -9.66
CA VAL A 171 5.48 -22.27 -9.64
C VAL A 171 5.38 -23.70 -10.12
N THR A 172 6.23 -24.07 -11.07
CA THR A 172 6.34 -25.44 -11.58
C THR A 172 7.77 -25.89 -11.48
N TYR A 173 8.00 -27.07 -10.90
CA TYR A 173 9.29 -27.73 -10.96
C TYR A 173 9.23 -28.98 -11.83
N THR A 174 10.33 -29.30 -12.48
CA THR A 174 10.52 -30.58 -13.18
C THR A 174 11.95 -31.05 -12.98
N VAL A 175 12.16 -32.24 -12.43
CA VAL A 175 13.49 -32.87 -12.41
C VAL A 175 13.86 -33.19 -13.86
N SER A 176 15.02 -32.72 -14.31
CA SER A 176 15.50 -32.95 -15.67
C SER A 176 15.44 -34.43 -16.02
N SER A 177 14.91 -34.75 -17.20
CA SER A 177 14.86 -36.14 -17.70
C SER A 177 16.24 -36.74 -17.94
N THR A 178 17.26 -35.88 -18.08
CA THR A 178 18.66 -36.26 -18.26
C THR A 178 19.49 -36.06 -17.00
N ALA A 179 18.86 -35.91 -15.82
CA ALA A 179 19.58 -35.77 -14.56
C ALA A 179 20.50 -36.99 -14.32
N PRO A 180 21.80 -36.80 -14.09
CA PRO A 180 22.76 -37.89 -13.97
C PRO A 180 22.61 -38.64 -12.65
N ASN A 181 23.04 -39.90 -12.59
CA ASN A 181 23.01 -40.70 -11.34
C ASN A 181 23.78 -40.05 -10.17
N THR A 182 24.70 -39.12 -10.44
CA THR A 182 25.42 -38.37 -9.41
C THR A 182 24.49 -37.54 -8.52
N VAL A 183 23.30 -37.15 -8.99
CA VAL A 183 22.33 -36.38 -8.17
C VAL A 183 21.47 -37.27 -7.26
N GLN A 184 21.57 -38.61 -7.38
CA GLN A 184 20.72 -39.53 -6.61
C GLN A 184 20.93 -39.37 -5.10
N GLY A 185 19.81 -39.22 -4.36
CA GLY A 185 19.82 -38.96 -2.92
C GLY A 185 20.31 -37.56 -2.55
N GLY A 186 20.47 -36.66 -3.53
CA GLY A 186 20.70 -35.24 -3.30
C GLY A 186 19.43 -34.54 -2.84
N THR A 187 19.60 -33.30 -2.40
CA THR A 187 18.53 -32.42 -1.90
C THR A 187 18.64 -31.06 -2.56
N ALA A 188 17.51 -30.37 -2.68
CA ALA A 188 17.43 -28.99 -3.13
C ALA A 188 16.34 -28.29 -2.31
N ALA A 189 16.65 -27.11 -1.79
CA ALA A 189 15.75 -26.25 -1.05
C ALA A 189 15.86 -24.82 -1.61
N LEU A 190 14.71 -24.17 -1.74
CA LEU A 190 14.56 -22.80 -2.19
C LEU A 190 13.27 -22.26 -1.56
N GLY A 191 13.40 -21.20 -0.76
CA GLY A 191 12.29 -20.38 -0.32
C GLY A 191 11.96 -19.32 -1.37
N PHE A 192 10.71 -18.89 -1.42
CA PHE A 192 10.25 -17.79 -2.25
C PHE A 192 9.82 -16.64 -1.35
N THR A 193 10.23 -15.42 -1.69
CA THR A 193 9.87 -14.21 -0.96
C THR A 193 9.32 -13.18 -1.91
N TRP A 194 8.10 -12.73 -1.64
CA TRP A 194 7.50 -11.58 -2.29
C TRP A 194 7.68 -10.37 -1.40
N GLU A 195 8.23 -9.30 -1.96
CA GLU A 195 8.46 -8.04 -1.27
C GLU A 195 7.87 -6.90 -2.09
N ALA A 196 7.15 -6.00 -1.42
CA ALA A 196 6.68 -4.75 -2.00
C ALA A 196 7.51 -3.61 -1.44
N GLN A 197 7.98 -2.73 -2.33
CA GLN A 197 8.54 -1.44 -1.94
C GLN A 197 7.80 -0.32 -2.68
N ASN A 198 7.58 0.80 -1.99
CA ASN A 198 7.14 2.06 -2.57
C ASN A 198 8.34 3.02 -2.69
N SER A 199 8.29 3.88 -3.70
CA SER A 199 9.24 4.99 -3.89
C SER A 199 8.58 6.33 -3.57
#